data_AF-A0A671KWB0-F1
#
_entry.id   AF-A0A671KWB0-F1
#
_cell.length_a   1.000
_cell.length_b   1.000
_cell.length_c   1.000
_cell.angle_alpha   90.00
_cell.angle_beta   90.00
_cell.angle_gamma   90.00
#
_symmetry.space_group_name_H-M   'P 1'
#
loop_
_entity.id
_entity.type
_entity.pdbx_description
1 polymer ?
#
loop_
_entity_poly.entity_id
_entity_poly.type
_entity_poly.pdbx_seq_one_letter_code
_entity_poly.pdbx_strand_id
1 'polypeptide(L)'
;NVNDCIKELVYTITCVETMYMSKFREQVKLEKEVNKAPSKTMGPAKVDVPSPQKYLLKHSKEPKLAENDELHSKPPIPARTDKPLMGLHSNKNFIKTNAVENIMTVPKKPQPVYAYTKKGDKQLLEKSGLIPKYIKKKDYGLTPEYLLQRREEVKKAQEEYDNYVKERMREGAMKQLSGEERHNILQLHHQYQGLSVVTDTAPKKYRKERLEQEMKQLEKDIELIERHKTIYIANN
;
A
#
# COMPACT_ATOMS: atom_id res chain seq x y z
N ASN A 1 16.21 4.28 -31.83
CA ASN A 1 16.53 4.09 -30.41
C ASN A 1 17.06 5.30 -29.65
N VAL A 2 17.34 6.44 -30.27
CA VAL A 2 17.72 7.67 -29.53
C VAL A 2 16.49 8.55 -29.24
N ASN A 3 15.49 8.51 -30.13
CA ASN A 3 14.25 9.29 -30.00
C ASN A 3 13.33 8.82 -28.87
N ASP A 4 13.49 7.61 -28.36
CA ASP A 4 12.66 7.08 -27.25
C ASP A 4 13.26 7.47 -25.89
N CYS A 5 14.60 7.49 -25.75
CA CYS A 5 15.28 8.01 -24.55
C CYS A 5 15.07 9.52 -24.33
N ILE A 6 15.02 10.31 -25.42
CA ILE A 6 14.80 11.76 -25.32
C ILE A 6 13.36 12.05 -24.85
N LYS A 7 12.38 11.22 -25.23
CA LYS A 7 11.00 11.35 -24.76
C LYS A 7 10.85 11.03 -23.27
N GLU A 8 11.59 10.06 -22.75
CA GLU A 8 11.58 9.74 -21.30
C GLU A 8 12.25 10.84 -20.46
N LEU A 9 13.31 11.47 -20.97
CA LEU A 9 14.04 12.52 -20.24
C LEU A 9 13.27 13.85 -20.15
N VAL A 10 12.48 14.21 -21.16
CA VAL A 10 11.67 15.45 -21.11
C VAL A 10 10.50 15.32 -20.14
N TYR A 11 9.99 14.11 -19.89
CA TYR A 11 8.83 13.88 -19.03
C TYR A 11 9.13 13.96 -17.52
N THR A 12 10.41 13.93 -17.12
CA THR A 12 10.82 13.93 -15.70
C THR A 12 11.07 15.33 -15.12
N ILE A 13 11.14 16.36 -15.97
CA ILE A 13 11.61 17.71 -15.55
C ILE A 13 10.47 18.66 -15.15
N THR A 14 9.20 18.35 -15.45
CA THR A 14 8.05 19.18 -15.07
C THR A 14 7.19 18.51 -13.99
N CYS A 15 7.76 18.21 -12.83
CA CYS A 15 6.97 17.78 -11.67
C CYS A 15 6.42 19.02 -10.94
N VAL A 16 5.48 19.72 -11.58
CA VAL A 16 4.55 20.59 -10.87
C VAL A 16 3.73 19.66 -9.99
N GLU A 17 3.75 19.84 -8.67
CA GLU A 17 2.85 19.09 -7.79
C GLU A 17 1.42 19.28 -8.30
N THR A 18 0.86 18.21 -8.85
CA THR A 18 -0.49 18.24 -9.39
C THR A 18 -1.41 18.56 -8.23
N MET A 19 -2.14 19.68 -8.32
CA MET A 19 -3.16 20.03 -7.34
C MET A 19 -4.03 18.81 -7.04
N TYR A 20 -4.30 18.58 -5.76
CA TYR A 20 -5.11 17.45 -5.31
C TYR A 20 -6.39 17.34 -6.13
N MET A 21 -6.56 16.21 -6.81
CA MET A 21 -7.79 15.86 -7.51
C MET A 21 -8.52 14.78 -6.71
N SER A 22 -9.81 14.99 -6.46
CA SER A 22 -10.64 13.98 -5.81
C SER A 22 -10.62 12.67 -6.60
N LYS A 23 -10.46 11.54 -5.91
CA LYS A 23 -10.56 10.19 -6.48
C LYS A 23 -11.91 9.93 -7.17
N PHE A 24 -12.94 10.66 -6.76
CA PHE A 24 -14.30 10.55 -7.31
C PHE A 24 -14.56 11.50 -8.49
N ARG A 25 -13.58 12.30 -8.91
CA ARG A 25 -13.76 13.31 -9.97
C ARG A 25 -14.25 12.69 -11.28
N GLU A 26 -13.69 11.56 -11.67
CA GLU A 26 -14.08 10.82 -12.89
C GLU A 26 -15.53 10.31 -12.78
N GLN A 27 -15.87 9.70 -11.63
CA GLN A 27 -17.20 9.20 -11.35
C GLN A 27 -18.26 10.30 -11.40
N VAL A 28 -17.99 11.47 -10.78
CA VAL A 28 -18.90 12.61 -10.81
C VAL A 28 -19.09 13.17 -12.22
N LYS A 29 -18.06 13.13 -13.08
CA LYS A 29 -18.19 13.52 -14.49
C LYS A 29 -19.12 12.55 -15.24
N LEU A 30 -18.92 11.24 -15.07
CA LEU A 30 -19.73 10.21 -15.71
C LEU A 30 -21.20 10.31 -15.24
N GLU A 31 -21.45 10.42 -13.94
CA GLU A 31 -22.81 10.58 -13.39
C GLU A 31 -23.51 11.84 -13.90
N LYS A 32 -22.77 12.94 -14.09
CA LYS A 32 -23.29 14.19 -14.67
C LYS A 32 -23.57 14.08 -16.17
N GLU A 33 -22.85 13.24 -16.90
CA GLU A 33 -23.04 13.00 -18.33
C GLU A 33 -24.15 11.99 -18.63
N VAL A 34 -24.29 10.94 -17.81
CA VAL A 34 -25.35 9.93 -17.93
C VAL A 34 -26.75 10.55 -17.94
N ASN A 35 -26.94 11.63 -17.17
CA ASN A 35 -28.22 12.34 -17.09
C ASN A 35 -28.46 13.35 -18.24
N LYS A 36 -27.48 13.54 -19.14
CA LYS A 36 -27.59 14.47 -20.29
C LYS A 36 -27.98 13.69 -21.54
N ALA A 37 -29.20 13.89 -22.03
CA ALA A 37 -29.56 13.46 -23.37
C ALA A 37 -29.05 14.47 -24.42
N PRO A 38 -28.40 14.03 -25.51
CA PRO A 38 -27.99 14.93 -26.58
C PRO A 38 -29.26 15.46 -27.25
N SER A 39 -29.56 16.76 -27.10
CA SER A 39 -30.71 17.48 -27.69
C SER A 39 -32.09 17.44 -26.98
N LYS A 40 -32.14 17.30 -25.64
CA LYS A 40 -33.41 17.28 -24.86
C LYS A 40 -34.30 18.53 -25.02
N THR A 41 -33.72 19.72 -25.22
CA THR A 41 -34.47 20.99 -25.21
C THR A 41 -34.93 21.46 -26.59
N MET A 42 -34.09 21.36 -27.63
CA MET A 42 -34.38 21.93 -28.95
C MET A 42 -34.27 20.93 -30.12
N GLY A 43 -34.07 19.63 -29.86
CA GLY A 43 -33.91 18.62 -30.91
C GLY A 43 -32.68 18.82 -31.81
N PRO A 44 -32.44 17.94 -32.79
CA PRO A 44 -31.34 18.09 -33.73
C PRO A 44 -31.62 19.17 -34.79
N ALA A 45 -30.60 19.94 -35.19
CA ALA A 45 -30.74 21.04 -36.14
C ALA A 45 -31.18 20.60 -37.55
N LYS A 46 -30.82 19.38 -37.95
CA LYS A 46 -31.34 18.68 -39.13
C LYS A 46 -31.72 17.27 -38.69
N VAL A 47 -32.98 16.91 -38.89
CA VAL A 47 -33.48 15.56 -38.58
C VAL A 47 -33.08 14.64 -39.73
N ASP A 48 -32.27 13.63 -39.42
CA ASP A 48 -31.89 12.63 -40.41
C ASP A 48 -33.10 11.77 -40.79
N VAL A 49 -33.47 11.80 -42.07
CA VAL A 49 -34.58 11.00 -42.59
C VAL A 49 -34.09 9.55 -42.76
N PRO A 50 -34.77 8.55 -42.18
CA PRO A 50 -34.33 7.17 -42.28
C PRO A 50 -34.38 6.69 -43.74
N SER A 51 -33.33 5.98 -44.17
CA SER A 51 -33.29 5.36 -45.50
C SER A 51 -34.46 4.36 -45.67
N PRO A 52 -35.15 4.32 -46.83
CA PRO A 52 -36.29 3.43 -47.08
C PRO A 52 -36.02 1.93 -46.86
N GLN A 53 -34.74 1.52 -46.91
CA GLN A 53 -34.33 0.13 -46.66
C GLN A 53 -34.32 -0.24 -45.17
N LYS A 54 -34.31 0.73 -44.25
CA LYS A 54 -34.30 0.54 -42.79
C LYS A 54 -35.71 0.69 -42.20
N TYR A 55 -36.66 -0.06 -42.73
CA TYR A 55 -38.03 -0.11 -42.20
C TYR A 55 -38.10 -0.92 -40.90
N LEU A 56 -39.10 -0.64 -40.07
CA LEU A 56 -39.27 -1.29 -38.78
C LEU A 56 -39.70 -2.75 -38.97
N LEU A 57 -38.90 -3.69 -38.45
CA LEU A 57 -39.19 -5.13 -38.49
C LEU A 57 -40.00 -5.57 -37.28
N LYS A 58 -40.75 -6.67 -37.42
CA LYS A 58 -41.53 -7.25 -36.32
C LYS A 58 -40.61 -7.56 -35.13
N HIS A 59 -41.04 -7.21 -33.92
CA HIS A 59 -40.30 -7.42 -32.65
C HIS A 59 -38.97 -6.65 -32.51
N SER A 60 -38.68 -5.66 -33.37
CA SER A 60 -37.39 -4.93 -33.31
C SER A 60 -37.21 -4.00 -32.11
N LYS A 61 -38.30 -3.61 -31.45
CA LYS A 61 -38.31 -2.70 -30.28
C LYS A 61 -38.61 -3.40 -28.96
N GLU A 62 -38.80 -4.72 -29.00
CA GLU A 62 -39.10 -5.47 -27.79
C GLU A 62 -37.83 -5.62 -26.94
N PRO A 63 -37.88 -5.28 -25.65
CA PRO A 63 -36.75 -5.45 -24.76
C PRO A 63 -36.48 -6.95 -24.59
N LYS A 64 -35.29 -7.39 -24.99
CA LYS A 64 -34.84 -8.76 -24.71
C LYS A 64 -34.45 -8.83 -23.23
N LEU A 65 -35.24 -9.54 -22.43
CA LEU A 65 -34.90 -9.84 -21.05
C LEU A 65 -33.77 -10.87 -21.04
N ALA A 66 -32.75 -10.64 -20.22
CA ALA A 66 -31.70 -11.63 -20.00
C ALA A 66 -32.29 -12.86 -19.29
N GLU A 67 -31.83 -14.05 -19.65
CA GLU A 67 -32.15 -15.26 -18.88
C GLU A 67 -31.49 -15.16 -17.51
N ASN A 68 -32.28 -15.35 -16.44
CA ASN A 68 -31.78 -15.33 -15.07
C ASN A 68 -31.08 -16.66 -14.79
N ASP A 69 -29.75 -16.65 -14.73
CA ASP A 69 -28.99 -17.75 -14.17
C ASP A 69 -29.11 -17.73 -12.64
N GLU A 70 -30.08 -18.46 -12.10
CA GLU A 70 -30.20 -18.68 -10.66
C GLU A 70 -29.02 -19.53 -10.15
N LEU A 71 -28.01 -18.87 -9.60
CA LEU A 71 -26.93 -19.53 -8.86
C LEU A 71 -27.50 -20.10 -7.56
N HIS A 72 -27.80 -21.40 -7.57
CA HIS A 72 -28.30 -22.13 -6.41
C HIS A 72 -27.20 -22.25 -5.35
N SER A 73 -27.25 -21.39 -4.32
CA SER A 73 -26.26 -21.29 -3.25
C SER A 73 -26.27 -22.46 -2.24
N LYS A 74 -27.15 -23.44 -2.42
CA LYS A 74 -27.32 -24.59 -1.50
C LYS A 74 -27.23 -25.92 -2.25
N PRO A 75 -26.60 -26.95 -1.65
CA PRO A 75 -26.56 -28.27 -2.26
C PRO A 75 -27.98 -28.86 -2.38
N PRO A 76 -28.22 -29.71 -3.40
CA PRO A 76 -29.51 -30.37 -3.57
C PRO A 76 -29.79 -31.31 -2.39
N ILE A 77 -31.07 -31.37 -2.01
CA ILE A 77 -31.53 -32.27 -0.95
C ILE A 77 -31.40 -33.72 -1.47
N PRO A 78 -30.95 -34.69 -0.63
CA PRO A 78 -30.85 -36.09 -1.03
C PRO A 78 -32.17 -36.61 -1.62
N ALA A 79 -32.09 -37.44 -2.66
CA ALA A 79 -33.27 -37.96 -3.33
C ALA A 79 -33.99 -39.00 -2.46
N ARG A 80 -35.30 -39.15 -2.64
CA ARG A 80 -36.09 -40.19 -1.94
C ARG A 80 -35.61 -41.63 -2.24
N THR A 81 -34.90 -41.80 -3.35
CA THR A 81 -34.28 -43.06 -3.77
C THR A 81 -32.90 -43.31 -3.14
N ASP A 82 -32.26 -42.27 -2.61
CA ASP A 82 -30.95 -42.36 -1.99
C ASP A 82 -31.10 -42.99 -0.61
N LYS A 83 -30.85 -44.29 -0.55
CA LYS A 83 -30.79 -45.02 0.71
C LYS A 83 -29.44 -44.69 1.35
N PRO A 84 -29.40 -44.13 2.57
CA PRO A 84 -28.13 -43.97 3.27
C PRO A 84 -27.45 -45.33 3.39
N LEU A 85 -26.14 -45.35 3.63
CA LEU A 85 -25.39 -46.58 3.91
C LEU A 85 -25.96 -47.26 5.17
N MET A 86 -26.97 -48.09 4.97
CA MET A 86 -27.66 -48.84 6.01
C MET A 86 -26.84 -50.07 6.35
N GLY A 87 -26.68 -50.36 7.64
CA GLY A 87 -26.04 -51.59 8.10
C GLY A 87 -24.52 -51.49 8.28
N LEU A 88 -23.99 -50.35 8.75
CA LEU A 88 -22.70 -50.31 9.43
C LEU A 88 -22.79 -51.12 10.75
N HIS A 89 -22.86 -52.44 10.63
CA HIS A 89 -22.80 -53.35 11.77
C HIS A 89 -21.33 -53.58 12.10
N SER A 90 -20.92 -53.15 13.29
CA SER A 90 -19.57 -53.46 13.76
C SER A 90 -19.56 -54.90 14.26
N ASN A 91 -18.66 -55.73 13.73
CA ASN A 91 -18.40 -57.09 14.26
C ASN A 91 -17.61 -57.04 15.59
N LYS A 92 -17.57 -55.89 16.28
CA LYS A 92 -16.86 -55.69 17.53
C LYS A 92 -17.57 -56.46 18.64
N ASN A 93 -16.84 -57.31 19.35
CA ASN A 93 -17.34 -57.95 20.55
C ASN A 93 -17.29 -56.97 21.73
N PHE A 94 -18.41 -56.30 21.97
CA PHE A 94 -18.53 -55.26 23.01
C PHE A 94 -18.18 -55.76 24.41
N ILE A 95 -18.41 -57.04 24.72
CA ILE A 95 -18.08 -57.61 26.04
C ILE A 95 -16.58 -57.64 26.25
N LYS A 96 -15.84 -58.18 25.26
CA LYS A 96 -14.38 -58.27 25.34
C LYS A 96 -13.74 -56.88 25.30
N THR A 97 -14.28 -55.98 24.48
CA THR A 97 -13.68 -54.65 24.36
C THR A 97 -13.94 -53.79 25.58
N ASN A 98 -15.12 -53.84 26.18
CA ASN A 98 -15.40 -53.12 27.42
C ASN A 98 -14.55 -53.66 28.58
N ALA A 99 -14.32 -54.99 28.62
CA ALA A 99 -13.44 -55.60 29.62
C ALA A 99 -11.99 -55.13 29.46
N VAL A 100 -11.45 -55.18 28.24
CA VAL A 100 -10.09 -54.69 27.96
C VAL A 100 -9.98 -53.19 28.22
N GLU A 101 -10.94 -52.38 27.78
CA GLU A 101 -10.97 -50.93 28.03
C GLU A 101 -10.95 -50.65 29.54
N ASN A 102 -11.78 -51.31 30.35
CA ASN A 102 -11.78 -51.11 31.81
C ASN A 102 -10.48 -51.57 32.49
N ILE A 103 -9.88 -52.68 32.05
CA ILE A 103 -8.60 -53.17 32.61
C ILE A 103 -7.46 -52.21 32.26
N MET A 104 -7.44 -51.67 31.05
CA MET A 104 -6.39 -50.78 30.56
C MET A 104 -6.58 -49.33 31.01
N THR A 105 -7.78 -48.93 31.44
CA THR A 105 -8.02 -47.57 31.90
C THR A 105 -7.25 -47.27 33.18
N VAL A 106 -6.42 -46.23 33.13
CA VAL A 106 -5.75 -45.71 34.31
C VAL A 106 -6.80 -45.14 35.28
N PRO A 107 -6.72 -45.47 36.59
CA PRO A 107 -7.66 -44.93 37.56
C PRO A 107 -7.61 -43.40 37.60
N LYS A 108 -8.78 -42.78 37.74
CA LYS A 108 -8.88 -41.31 37.82
C LYS A 108 -8.06 -40.82 39.01
N LYS A 109 -7.20 -39.84 38.78
CA LYS A 109 -6.46 -39.17 39.85
C LYS A 109 -7.47 -38.56 40.83
N PRO A 110 -7.39 -38.88 42.14
CA PRO A 110 -8.31 -38.32 43.12
C PRO A 110 -8.12 -36.80 43.20
N GLN A 111 -9.20 -36.10 43.56
CA GLN A 111 -9.09 -34.66 43.80
C GLN A 111 -8.09 -34.40 44.93
N PRO A 112 -7.24 -33.37 44.80
CA PRO A 112 -6.29 -33.01 45.85
C PRO A 112 -7.05 -32.52 47.07
N VAL A 113 -7.06 -33.34 48.12
CA VAL A 113 -7.83 -33.12 49.35
C VAL A 113 -6.92 -33.28 50.57
N TYR A 114 -7.10 -32.39 51.57
CA TYR A 114 -6.40 -32.41 52.84
C TYR A 114 -7.33 -33.00 53.89
N ALA A 115 -6.92 -34.12 54.48
CA ALA A 115 -7.63 -34.72 55.61
C ALA A 115 -7.04 -34.16 56.90
N TYR A 116 -7.87 -33.58 57.75
CA TYR A 116 -7.44 -32.97 59.02
C TYR A 116 -7.91 -33.76 60.24
N THR A 117 -9.02 -34.50 60.14
CA THR A 117 -9.54 -35.32 61.24
C THR A 117 -9.28 -36.81 61.01
N LYS A 118 -8.99 -37.56 62.08
CA LYS A 118 -8.94 -39.04 62.06
C LYS A 118 -10.25 -39.70 61.62
N LYS A 119 -11.38 -38.97 61.73
CA LYS A 119 -12.73 -39.40 61.30
C LYS A 119 -12.97 -39.30 59.79
N GLY A 120 -11.99 -38.80 59.02
CA GLY A 120 -12.08 -38.74 57.56
C GLY A 120 -12.69 -37.45 57.01
N ASP A 121 -12.85 -36.41 57.83
CA ASP A 121 -13.24 -35.09 57.35
C ASP A 121 -12.14 -34.51 56.44
N LYS A 122 -12.57 -33.93 55.33
CA LYS A 122 -11.74 -33.65 54.16
C LYS A 122 -12.03 -32.27 53.61
N GLN A 123 -10.99 -31.46 53.43
CA GLN A 123 -11.08 -30.14 52.81
C GLN A 123 -10.38 -30.14 51.46
N LEU A 124 -11.04 -29.63 50.42
CA LEU A 124 -10.48 -29.54 49.07
C LEU A 124 -9.32 -28.51 49.01
N LEU A 125 -8.15 -28.89 48.50
CA LEU A 125 -6.97 -28.00 48.46
C LEU A 125 -7.17 -26.79 47.54
N GLU A 126 -7.98 -26.91 46.49
CA GLU A 126 -8.22 -25.82 45.53
C GLU A 126 -8.87 -24.58 46.17
N LYS A 127 -9.61 -24.78 47.26
CA LYS A 127 -10.33 -23.72 47.99
C LYS A 127 -9.59 -23.24 49.24
N SER A 128 -8.62 -24.01 49.76
CA SER A 128 -7.95 -23.72 51.03
C SER A 128 -6.89 -22.61 50.95
N GLY A 129 -6.54 -22.14 49.75
CA GLY A 129 -5.49 -21.13 49.56
C GLY A 129 -4.06 -21.67 49.69
N LEU A 130 -3.90 -22.97 50.00
CA LEU A 130 -2.60 -23.65 50.04
C LEU A 130 -2.00 -23.85 48.64
N ILE A 131 -2.85 -23.85 47.60
CA ILE A 131 -2.41 -23.91 46.21
C ILE A 131 -2.36 -22.48 45.63
N PRO A 132 -1.20 -22.04 45.09
CA PRO A 132 -1.09 -20.71 44.50
C PRO A 132 -1.99 -20.61 43.26
N LYS A 133 -2.86 -19.58 43.25
CA LYS A 133 -3.71 -19.24 42.10
C LYS A 133 -3.04 -18.17 41.26
N TYR A 134 -2.34 -18.59 40.20
CA TYR A 134 -1.62 -17.67 39.32
C TYR A 134 -2.51 -16.68 38.56
N ILE A 135 -3.82 -16.97 38.45
CA ILE A 135 -4.84 -16.06 37.90
C ILE A 135 -4.94 -14.76 38.72
N LYS A 136 -4.64 -14.80 40.01
CA LYS A 136 -4.74 -13.66 40.92
C LYS A 136 -3.42 -12.89 41.09
N LYS A 137 -2.44 -13.11 40.19
CA LYS A 137 -1.21 -12.32 40.19
C LYS A 137 -1.56 -10.85 39.89
N LYS A 138 -0.86 -9.91 40.54
CA LYS A 138 -1.06 -8.46 40.31
C LYS A 138 -0.78 -8.08 38.85
N ASP A 139 0.22 -8.73 38.26
CA ASP A 139 0.67 -8.47 36.90
C ASP A 139 -0.01 -9.40 35.88
N TYR A 140 -1.11 -10.06 36.27
CA TYR A 140 -1.83 -10.96 35.38
C TYR A 140 -2.49 -10.16 34.25
N GLY A 141 -2.10 -10.44 33.01
CA GLY A 141 -2.56 -9.70 31.83
C GLY A 141 -1.83 -8.39 31.57
N LEU A 142 -0.87 -7.99 32.43
CA LEU A 142 0.00 -6.85 32.18
C LEU A 142 1.28 -7.28 31.47
N THR A 143 1.80 -6.41 30.61
CA THR A 143 3.10 -6.64 29.96
C THR A 143 4.21 -6.32 30.97
N PRO A 144 5.14 -7.26 31.24
CA PRO A 144 6.27 -7.00 32.13
C PRO A 144 7.16 -5.83 31.68
N GLU A 145 7.66 -5.06 32.65
CA GLU A 145 8.45 -3.84 32.41
C GLU A 145 9.71 -4.09 31.55
N TYR A 146 10.38 -5.22 31.76
CA TYR A 146 11.62 -5.56 31.02
C TYR A 146 11.39 -5.69 29.50
N LEU A 147 10.18 -6.05 29.06
CA LEU A 147 9.85 -6.14 27.64
C LEU A 147 9.73 -4.74 27.00
N LEU A 148 9.26 -3.76 27.77
CA LEU A 148 9.18 -2.37 27.33
C LEU A 148 10.58 -1.78 27.21
N GLN A 149 11.42 -1.99 28.23
CA GLN A 149 12.83 -1.56 28.22
C GLN A 149 13.56 -2.14 27.00
N ARG A 150 13.39 -3.44 26.73
CA ARG A 150 14.00 -4.09 25.55
C ARG A 150 13.51 -3.52 24.22
N ARG A 151 12.24 -3.15 24.11
CA ARG A 151 11.69 -2.51 22.90
C ARG A 151 12.33 -1.13 22.69
N GLU A 152 12.51 -0.37 23.75
CA GLU A 152 13.15 0.95 23.70
C GLU A 152 14.63 0.86 23.30
N GLU A 153 15.37 -0.09 23.86
CA GLU A 153 16.77 -0.34 23.50
C GLU A 153 16.93 -0.69 22.01
N VAL A 154 16.09 -1.59 21.49
CA VAL A 154 16.09 -1.95 20.06
C VAL A 154 15.75 -0.74 19.20
N LYS A 155 14.79 0.07 19.61
CA LYS A 155 14.40 1.28 18.88
C LYS A 155 15.55 2.29 18.82
N LYS A 156 16.22 2.54 19.94
CA LYS A 156 17.40 3.44 20.01
C LYS A 156 18.54 2.94 19.12
N ALA A 157 18.86 1.64 19.19
CA ALA A 157 19.91 1.05 18.36
C ALA A 157 19.60 1.17 16.86
N GLN A 158 18.33 1.02 16.46
CA GLN A 158 17.92 1.22 15.06
C GLN A 158 18.06 2.69 14.63
N GLU A 159 17.61 3.63 15.46
CA GLU A 159 17.73 5.07 15.18
C GLU A 159 19.21 5.49 15.04
N GLU A 160 20.09 4.99 15.89
CA GLU A 160 21.54 5.22 15.82
C GLU A 160 22.13 4.65 14.53
N TYR A 161 21.75 3.43 14.14
CA TYR A 161 22.17 2.83 12.87
C TYR A 161 21.70 3.64 11.66
N ASP A 162 20.43 4.03 11.64
CA ASP A 162 19.85 4.83 10.56
C ASP A 162 20.52 6.20 10.45
N ASN A 163 20.84 6.83 11.59
CA ASN A 163 21.57 8.10 11.63
C ASN A 163 23.00 7.91 11.10
N TYR A 164 23.72 6.86 11.53
CA TYR A 164 25.04 6.54 11.00
C TYR A 164 25.02 6.33 9.48
N VAL A 165 24.04 5.59 8.96
CA VAL A 165 23.86 5.39 7.51
C VAL A 165 23.58 6.73 6.82
N LYS A 166 22.72 7.59 7.38
CA LYS A 166 22.43 8.91 6.80
C LYS A 166 23.65 9.81 6.77
N GLU A 167 24.45 9.87 7.83
CA GLU A 167 25.68 10.66 7.85
C GLU A 167 26.70 10.12 6.86
N ARG A 168 26.88 8.79 6.78
CA ARG A 168 27.75 8.16 5.77
C ARG A 168 27.27 8.41 4.34
N MET A 169 25.96 8.42 4.12
CA MET A 169 25.36 8.79 2.84
C MET A 169 25.54 10.28 2.54
N ARG A 170 25.51 11.16 3.54
CA ARG A 170 25.77 12.60 3.41
C ARG A 170 27.24 12.88 3.09
N GLU A 171 28.16 12.18 3.74
CA GLU A 171 29.61 12.26 3.47
C GLU A 171 29.96 11.72 2.07
N GLY A 172 29.28 10.64 1.63
CA GLY A 172 29.46 10.06 0.30
C GLY A 172 28.67 10.77 -0.81
N ALA A 173 27.69 11.61 -0.46
CA ALA A 173 26.93 12.39 -1.42
C ALA A 173 27.78 13.59 -1.86
N MET A 174 27.96 13.73 -3.18
CA MET A 174 28.56 14.94 -3.76
C MET A 174 27.78 16.18 -3.32
N LYS A 175 28.47 17.32 -3.16
CA LYS A 175 27.87 18.61 -2.80
C LYS A 175 26.68 18.90 -3.73
N GLN A 176 25.46 18.74 -3.25
CA GLN A 176 24.27 19.10 -3.99
C GLN A 176 24.17 20.63 -4.02
N LEU A 177 23.90 21.19 -5.21
CA LEU A 177 23.66 22.63 -5.35
C LEU A 177 22.51 23.04 -4.41
N SER A 178 22.76 24.07 -3.61
CA SER A 178 21.71 24.69 -2.81
C SER A 178 20.59 25.19 -3.72
N GLY A 179 19.34 25.19 -3.22
CA GLY A 179 18.21 25.74 -3.97
C GLY A 179 18.45 27.18 -4.43
N GLU A 180 19.22 27.96 -3.66
CA GLU A 180 19.61 29.33 -3.98
C GLU A 180 20.61 29.41 -5.12
N GLU A 181 21.64 28.56 -5.11
CA GLU A 181 22.65 28.46 -6.17
C GLU A 181 21.98 28.07 -7.50
N ARG A 182 21.03 27.13 -7.44
CA ARG A 182 20.24 26.70 -8.61
C ARG A 182 19.37 27.84 -9.15
N HIS A 183 18.78 28.65 -8.27
CA HIS A 183 17.97 29.81 -8.68
C HIS A 183 18.82 30.88 -9.37
N ASN A 184 20.02 31.16 -8.85
CA ASN A 184 20.94 32.14 -9.44
C ASN A 184 21.36 31.74 -10.86
N ILE A 185 21.70 30.46 -11.08
CA ILE A 185 22.05 29.95 -12.42
C ILE A 185 20.86 30.09 -13.38
N LEU A 186 19.66 29.71 -12.93
CA LEU A 186 18.43 29.83 -13.73
C LEU A 186 18.13 31.31 -14.07
N GLN A 187 18.38 32.22 -13.13
CA GLN A 187 18.16 33.64 -13.30
C GLN A 187 19.13 34.26 -14.30
N LEU A 188 20.42 33.91 -14.24
CA LEU A 188 21.43 34.34 -15.23
C LEU A 188 21.08 33.86 -16.64
N HIS A 189 20.67 32.60 -16.77
CA HIS A 189 20.24 32.03 -18.04
C HIS A 189 18.98 32.74 -18.59
N HIS A 190 18.00 33.03 -17.75
CA HIS A 190 16.81 33.80 -18.14
C HIS A 190 17.18 35.23 -18.56
N GLN A 191 18.08 35.89 -17.84
CA GLN A 191 18.57 37.23 -18.20
C GLN A 191 19.32 37.24 -19.55
N TYR A 192 20.06 36.17 -19.85
CA TYR A 192 20.74 35.99 -21.13
C TYR A 192 19.74 35.74 -22.27
N GLN A 193 18.76 34.86 -22.09
CA GLN A 193 17.72 34.57 -23.08
C GLN A 193 16.82 35.78 -23.36
N GLY A 194 16.60 36.65 -22.37
CA GLY A 194 15.82 37.88 -22.52
C GLY A 194 16.54 39.04 -23.21
N LEU A 195 17.79 38.86 -23.65
CA LEU A 195 18.52 39.89 -24.40
C LEU A 195 17.90 40.08 -25.80
N SER A 196 17.85 41.34 -26.25
CA SER A 196 17.40 41.66 -27.61
C SER A 196 18.42 41.16 -28.63
N VAL A 197 17.94 40.51 -29.70
CA VAL A 197 18.74 40.03 -30.83
C VAL A 197 19.52 41.16 -31.52
N VAL A 198 18.99 42.39 -31.44
CA VAL A 198 19.61 43.58 -32.04
C VAL A 198 20.47 44.30 -31.00
N THR A 199 21.79 44.16 -31.11
CA THR A 199 22.79 44.72 -30.19
C THR A 199 23.54 45.91 -30.78
N ASP A 200 22.82 46.89 -31.33
CA ASP A 200 23.45 48.00 -32.06
C ASP A 200 24.07 49.07 -31.15
N THR A 201 23.66 49.14 -29.87
CA THR A 201 24.16 50.15 -28.93
C THR A 201 25.26 49.61 -28.04
N ALA A 202 26.32 50.41 -27.81
CA ALA A 202 27.46 50.08 -26.95
C ALA A 202 27.08 49.45 -25.57
N PRO A 203 26.11 49.99 -24.79
CA PRO A 203 25.73 49.39 -23.52
C PRO A 203 25.07 48.00 -23.66
N LYS A 204 24.33 47.75 -24.75
CA LYS A 204 23.75 46.42 -25.01
C LYS A 204 24.84 45.40 -25.32
N LYS A 205 25.90 45.81 -26.03
CA LYS A 205 27.07 44.98 -26.33
C LYS A 205 27.82 44.60 -25.06
N TYR A 206 28.14 45.56 -24.19
CA TYR A 206 28.82 45.29 -22.91
C TYR A 206 28.02 44.39 -21.98
N ARG A 207 26.69 44.59 -21.90
CA ARG A 207 25.81 43.73 -21.08
C ARG A 207 25.81 42.28 -21.56
N LYS A 208 25.76 42.08 -22.88
CA LYS A 208 25.82 40.75 -23.50
C LYS A 208 27.18 40.09 -23.19
N GLU A 209 28.27 40.82 -23.42
CA GLU A 209 29.62 40.32 -23.17
C GLU A 209 29.84 39.88 -21.71
N ARG A 210 29.33 40.64 -20.73
CA ARG A 210 29.41 40.25 -19.31
C ARG A 210 28.66 38.95 -19.02
N LEU A 211 27.44 38.81 -19.52
CA LEU A 211 26.63 37.61 -19.33
C LEU A 211 27.25 36.39 -20.04
N GLU A 212 27.87 36.58 -21.21
CA GLU A 212 28.60 35.52 -21.93
C GLU A 212 29.84 35.06 -21.17
N GLN A 213 30.57 35.97 -20.52
CA GLN A 213 31.70 35.63 -19.68
C GLN A 213 31.27 34.80 -18.46
N GLU A 214 30.21 35.23 -17.77
CA GLU A 214 29.64 34.50 -16.62
C GLU A 214 29.15 33.10 -17.02
N MET A 215 28.42 32.97 -18.15
CA MET A 215 27.97 31.67 -18.67
C MET A 215 29.13 30.77 -19.08
N LYS A 216 30.14 31.31 -19.77
CA LYS A 216 31.33 30.56 -20.18
C LYS A 216 32.16 30.07 -19.00
N GLN A 217 32.15 30.81 -17.88
CA GLN A 217 32.79 30.36 -16.65
C GLN A 217 32.05 29.16 -16.06
N LEU A 218 30.72 29.23 -15.96
CA LEU A 218 29.89 28.11 -15.50
C LEU A 218 30.05 26.86 -16.37
N GLU A 219 30.11 27.00 -17.70
CA GLU A 219 30.35 25.89 -18.61
C GLU A 219 31.70 25.20 -18.36
N LYS A 220 32.76 25.98 -18.13
CA LYS A 220 34.09 25.44 -17.79
C LYS A 220 34.09 24.71 -16.45
N ASP A 221 33.39 25.27 -15.47
CA ASP A 221 33.31 24.68 -14.14
C ASP A 221 32.54 23.34 -14.19
N ILE A 222 31.43 23.28 -14.93
CA ILE A 222 30.68 22.03 -15.18
C ILE A 222 31.56 21.02 -15.94
N GLU A 223 32.24 21.45 -17.00
CA GLU A 223 33.11 20.58 -17.81
C GLU A 223 34.26 20.00 -16.97
N LEU A 224 34.83 20.78 -16.06
CA LEU A 224 35.87 20.32 -15.12
C LEU A 224 35.30 19.26 -14.17
N ILE A 225 34.09 19.48 -13.65
CA ILE A 225 33.39 18.54 -12.75
C ILE A 225 33.01 17.24 -13.47
N GLU A 226 32.53 17.30 -14.71
CA GLU A 226 32.13 16.12 -15.49
C GLU A 226 33.34 15.31 -15.98
N ARG A 227 34.42 15.97 -16.41
CA ARG A 227 35.65 15.30 -16.87
C ARG A 227 36.37 14.58 -15.76
N HIS A 228 36.37 15.14 -14.55
CA HIS A 228 37.10 14.60 -13.42
C HIS A 228 36.15 13.92 -12.44
N LYS A 229 36.02 12.60 -12.57
CA LYS A 229 35.22 11.75 -11.66
C LYS A 229 35.64 11.83 -10.19
N THR A 230 36.87 12.27 -9.90
CA THR A 230 37.40 12.42 -8.55
C THR A 230 38.15 13.75 -8.46
N ILE A 231 37.60 14.69 -7.68
CA ILE A 231 38.21 16.01 -7.45
C ILE A 231 38.59 16.07 -5.99
N TYR A 232 39.88 16.14 -5.71
CA TYR A 232 40.40 16.31 -4.36
C TYR A 232 40.43 17.80 -4.02
N ILE A 233 39.52 18.22 -3.15
CA ILE A 233 39.51 19.58 -2.60
C ILE A 233 40.36 19.54 -1.33
N ALA A 234 41.48 20.26 -1.32
CA ALA A 234 42.23 20.46 -0.09
C ALA A 234 41.39 21.34 0.86
N ASN A 235 41.07 20.82 2.04
CA ASN A 235 40.40 21.59 3.09
C ASN A 235 41.31 22.75 3.50
N ASN A 236 40.78 23.97 3.43
CA ASN A 236 41.38 25.16 4.01
C ASN A 236 40.40 25.73 5.04
#